data_AF-A0A817AS28-F1
#
_entry.id   AF-A0A817AS28-F1
#
_cell.length_a   1.000
_cell.length_b   1.000
_cell.length_c   1.000
_cell.angle_alpha   90.00
_cell.angle_beta   90.00
_cell.angle_gamma   90.00
#
_symmetry.space_group_name_H-M   'P 1'
#
loop_
_entity.id
_entity.type
_entity.pdbx_description
1 polymer ?
#
loop_
_entity_poly.entity_id
_entity_poly.type
_entity_poly.pdbx_seq_one_letter_code
_entity_poly.pdbx_strand_id
1 'polypeptide(L)'
;MKFPMIYTQFQTKKCQIYTTMDGMLTKDSVVPIHCVISGAKDVNLTINSNWIKNEGYRDPILERKITVGSTEVTIYAKCGDNTSYDSLIEYTVQ
;
A
#
# COMPACT_ATOMS: atom_id res chain seq x y z
N MET A 1 2.98 -26.81 15.55
CA MET A 1 2.43 -25.47 15.81
C MET A 1 1.94 -24.87 14.50
N LYS A 2 0.62 -24.66 14.34
CA LYS A 2 0.06 -23.96 13.16
C LYS A 2 0.13 -22.47 13.44
N PHE A 3 1.02 -21.77 12.75
CA PHE A 3 1.09 -20.32 12.81
C PHE A 3 -0.14 -19.72 12.10
N PRO A 4 -0.72 -18.63 12.62
CA PRO A 4 -1.86 -17.96 11.99
C PRO A 4 -1.49 -17.45 10.59
N MET A 5 -2.43 -17.53 9.63
CA MET A 5 -2.21 -17.24 8.18
C MET A 5 -1.63 -15.85 7.87
N ILE A 6 -1.68 -14.93 8.82
CA ILE A 6 -1.00 -13.62 8.79
C ILE A 6 0.53 -13.74 8.64
N TYR A 7 1.15 -14.84 9.08
CA TYR A 7 2.61 -15.01 9.00
C TYR A 7 3.12 -15.27 7.57
N THR A 8 2.32 -15.94 6.73
CA THR A 8 2.69 -16.22 5.33
C THR A 8 2.41 -15.05 4.39
N GLN A 9 1.44 -14.18 4.70
CA GLN A 9 1.17 -12.96 3.92
C GLN A 9 2.16 -11.83 4.25
N PHE A 10 2.79 -11.84 5.43
CA PHE A 10 3.78 -10.85 5.84
C PHE A 10 5.13 -11.01 5.12
N GLN A 11 5.47 -12.22 4.67
CA GLN A 11 6.78 -12.52 4.07
C GLN A 11 6.92 -12.07 2.61
N THR A 12 5.83 -11.83 1.89
CA THR A 12 5.88 -11.60 0.44
C THR A 12 5.80 -10.13 0.00
N LYS A 13 5.20 -9.20 0.77
CA LYS A 13 5.02 -7.80 0.32
C LYS A 13 5.20 -6.66 1.33
N LYS A 14 5.48 -6.92 2.63
CA LYS A 14 5.84 -5.91 3.67
C LYS A 14 5.20 -4.51 3.51
N CYS A 15 3.89 -4.47 3.24
CA CYS A 15 3.13 -3.24 3.07
C CYS A 15 2.18 -3.08 4.23
N GLN A 16 2.29 -1.97 4.95
CA GLN A 16 1.43 -1.65 6.09
C GLN A 16 0.96 -0.20 6.01
N ILE A 17 -0.35 0.00 6.14
CA ILE A 17 -0.92 1.31 6.46
C ILE A 17 -1.01 1.40 7.98
N TYR A 18 -0.41 2.44 8.55
CA TYR A 18 -0.51 2.71 9.99
C TYR A 18 -1.85 3.38 10.26
N THR A 19 -2.80 2.59 10.76
CA THR A 19 -4.10 3.09 11.24
C THR A 19 -3.98 3.68 12.64
N THR A 20 -5.04 4.36 13.07
CA THR A 20 -5.24 4.75 14.47
C THR A 20 -5.38 3.50 15.36
N MET A 21 -5.29 3.67 16.68
CA MET A 21 -5.23 2.55 17.65
C MET A 21 -6.43 1.59 17.59
N ASP A 22 -7.52 1.98 16.95
CA ASP A 22 -8.73 1.21 16.68
C ASP A 22 -8.62 0.28 15.46
N GLY A 23 -7.54 0.37 14.68
CA GLY A 23 -7.30 -0.49 13.53
C GLY A 23 -8.14 -0.13 12.31
N MET A 24 -8.97 0.92 12.37
CA MET A 24 -9.88 1.30 11.29
C MET A 24 -9.26 2.40 10.41
N LEU A 25 -9.51 2.30 9.11
CA LEU A 25 -9.24 3.38 8.17
C LEU A 25 -10.45 4.31 8.17
N THR A 26 -10.43 5.34 9.01
CA THR A 26 -11.47 6.36 9.01
C THR A 26 -11.36 7.25 7.78
N LYS A 27 -12.48 7.48 7.10
CA LYS A 27 -12.60 8.44 6.00
C LYS A 27 -12.00 9.81 6.40
N ASP A 28 -11.33 10.46 5.45
CA ASP A 28 -10.71 11.77 5.59
C ASP A 28 -9.54 11.83 6.61
N SER A 29 -9.13 10.69 7.17
CA SER A 29 -7.97 10.62 8.07
C SER A 29 -6.67 10.61 7.30
N VAL A 30 -5.63 11.23 7.84
CA VAL A 30 -4.28 11.19 7.25
C VAL A 30 -3.49 10.06 7.88
N VAL A 31 -3.21 9.02 7.10
CA VAL A 31 -2.50 7.82 7.56
C VAL A 31 -1.16 7.67 6.83
N PRO A 32 -0.07 7.32 7.53
CA PRO A 32 1.17 6.93 6.88
C PRO A 32 1.06 5.52 6.30
N ILE A 33 1.53 5.36 5.07
CA ILE A 33 1.77 4.10 4.39
C ILE A 33 3.28 3.85 4.42
N HIS A 34 3.66 2.64 4.78
CA HIS A 34 5.03 2.16 4.65
C HIS A 34 5.05 0.78 3.98
N CYS A 35 5.73 0.71 2.85
CA CYS A 35 5.73 -0.45 1.96
C CYS A 35 7.16 -0.77 1.55
N VAL A 36 7.60 -2.01 1.74
CA VAL A 36 8.88 -2.49 1.21
C VAL A 36 8.62 -3.32 -0.05
N ILE A 37 8.87 -2.70 -1.20
CA ILE A 37 8.64 -3.22 -2.54
C ILE A 37 10.00 -3.27 -3.26
N SER A 38 10.73 -4.37 -3.09
CA SER A 38 12.05 -4.52 -3.73
C SER A 38 11.93 -4.80 -5.23
N GLY A 39 12.73 -4.10 -6.04
CA GLY A 39 12.81 -4.34 -7.48
C GLY A 39 11.68 -3.70 -8.30
N ALA A 40 10.89 -2.80 -7.70
CA ALA A 40 9.99 -1.93 -8.43
C ALA A 40 10.76 -0.74 -9.02
N LYS A 41 10.53 -0.46 -10.31
CA LYS A 41 10.99 0.76 -10.98
C LYS A 41 10.09 1.95 -10.66
N ASP A 42 8.80 1.69 -10.48
CA ASP A 42 7.82 2.72 -10.16
C ASP A 42 6.73 2.14 -9.25
N VAL A 43 6.15 2.98 -8.39
CA VAL A 43 5.11 2.58 -7.44
C VAL A 43 4.06 3.69 -7.39
N ASN A 44 2.83 3.37 -7.77
CA ASN A 44 1.72 4.31 -7.70
C ASN A 44 0.65 3.81 -6.73
N LEU A 45 -0.25 4.70 -6.35
CA LEU A 45 -1.38 4.33 -5.50
C LEU A 45 -2.65 4.99 -6.02
N THR A 46 -3.77 4.32 -5.79
CA THR A 46 -5.09 4.88 -6.04
C THR A 46 -5.84 5.02 -4.71
N ILE A 47 -6.61 6.09 -4.62
CA ILE A 47 -7.55 6.33 -3.52
C ILE A 47 -8.90 6.58 -4.13
N ASN A 48 -9.91 5.77 -3.80
CA ASN A 48 -11.22 5.79 -4.48
C ASN A 48 -11.07 5.76 -6.01
N SER A 49 -10.22 4.86 -6.52
CA SER A 49 -9.89 4.74 -7.96
C SER A 49 -9.23 5.99 -8.60
N ASN A 50 -8.84 7.01 -7.83
CA ASN A 50 -8.09 8.16 -8.32
C ASN A 50 -6.59 7.95 -8.17
N TRP A 51 -5.84 8.04 -9.26
CA TRP A 51 -4.38 7.96 -9.24
C TRP A 51 -3.77 9.12 -8.48
N ILE A 52 -3.04 8.79 -7.43
CA ILE A 52 -2.20 9.74 -6.70
C ILE A 52 -0.80 9.61 -7.27
N LYS A 53 -0.26 10.72 -7.77
CA LYS A 53 1.08 10.79 -8.36
C LYS A 53 2.12 10.20 -7.42
N ASN A 54 2.95 9.25 -7.88
CA ASN A 54 4.06 8.71 -7.09
C ASN A 54 4.99 9.83 -6.59
N GLU A 55 4.97 10.03 -5.29
CA GLU A 55 5.92 10.83 -4.54
C GLU A 55 6.20 10.01 -3.27
N GLY A 56 7.48 9.78 -2.96
CA GLY A 56 7.88 9.05 -1.75
C GLY A 56 8.39 7.62 -1.96
N TYR A 57 8.41 7.08 -3.18
CA TYR A 57 9.13 5.85 -3.46
C TYR A 57 10.64 6.09 -3.59
N ARG A 58 11.43 5.39 -2.77
CA ARG A 58 12.88 5.28 -2.82
C ARG A 58 13.22 3.81 -2.68
N ASP A 59 13.55 3.15 -3.79
CA ASP A 59 13.80 1.70 -3.82
C ASP A 59 14.64 1.22 -2.61
N PRO A 60 14.14 0.25 -1.82
CA PRO A 60 12.90 -0.54 -2.00
C PRO A 60 11.70 -0.02 -1.20
N ILE A 61 11.73 1.19 -0.67
CA ILE A 61 10.77 1.69 0.32
C ILE A 61 9.84 2.74 -0.30
N LEU A 62 8.53 2.51 -0.21
CA LEU A 62 7.50 3.53 -0.37
C LEU A 62 7.09 4.01 1.02
N GLU A 63 7.36 5.28 1.32
CA GLU A 63 6.88 5.94 2.53
C GLU A 63 6.09 7.19 2.14
N ARG A 64 4.81 7.24 2.52
CA ARG A 64 3.95 8.37 2.17
C ARG A 64 2.78 8.52 3.13
N LYS A 65 2.39 9.76 3.40
CA LYS A 65 1.08 10.06 4.03
C LYS A 65 0.00 10.19 2.97
N ILE A 66 -1.10 9.46 3.14
CA ILE A 66 -2.30 9.60 2.31
C ILE A 66 -3.46 10.10 3.13
N THR A 67 -4.39 10.79 2.48
CA THR A 67 -5.71 11.03 3.03
C THR A 67 -6.60 9.86 2.63
N VAL A 68 -7.09 9.11 3.61
CA VAL A 68 -7.97 7.97 3.39
C VAL A 68 -9.22 8.44 2.66
N GLY A 69 -9.52 7.77 1.55
CA GLY A 69 -10.74 8.00 0.78
C GLY A 69 -11.98 7.50 1.51
N SER A 70 -13.04 7.26 0.76
CA SER A 70 -14.30 6.74 1.27
C SER A 70 -14.48 5.25 1.04
N THR A 71 -13.66 4.64 0.19
CA THR A 71 -13.98 3.33 -0.39
C THR A 71 -12.77 2.40 -0.39
N GLU A 72 -11.70 2.78 -1.07
CA GLU A 72 -10.55 1.89 -1.27
C GLU A 72 -9.23 2.66 -1.35
N VAL A 73 -8.15 1.98 -0.94
CA VAL A 73 -6.77 2.38 -1.19
C VAL A 73 -6.03 1.20 -1.79
N THR A 74 -5.54 1.36 -3.02
CA THR A 74 -4.82 0.29 -3.73
C THR A 74 -3.41 0.75 -4.08
N ILE A 75 -2.42 -0.06 -3.77
CA ILE A 75 -1.02 0.23 -4.10
C ILE A 75 -0.62 -0.64 -5.28
N TYR A 76 -0.01 -0.01 -6.28
CA TYR A 76 0.46 -0.62 -7.51
C TYR A 76 1.97 -0.48 -7.62
N ALA A 77 2.63 -1.50 -8.14
CA ALA A 77 4.04 -1.40 -8.48
C ALA A 77 4.32 -1.92 -9.88
N LYS A 78 5.34 -1.33 -10.48
CA LYS A 78 5.90 -1.71 -11.76
C LYS A 78 7.26 -2.33 -11.52
N CYS A 79 7.35 -3.65 -11.59
CA CYS A 79 8.57 -4.40 -11.31
C CYS A 79 9.31 -4.79 -12.60
N GLY A 80 10.65 -4.72 -12.57
CA GLY A 80 11.48 -5.15 -13.70
C GLY A 80 11.23 -4.39 -15.02
N ASP A 81 11.21 -5.10 -16.14
CA ASP A 81 10.96 -4.55 -17.49
C ASP A 81 9.48 -4.53 -17.89
N ASN A 82 8.58 -4.88 -16.98
CA ASN A 82 7.15 -4.77 -17.23
C ASN A 82 6.78 -3.33 -17.56
N THR A 83 5.92 -3.13 -18.54
CA THR A 83 5.39 -1.82 -18.92
C THR A 83 4.14 -1.45 -18.11
N SER A 84 3.46 -2.45 -17.53
CA SER A 84 2.24 -2.35 -16.74
C SER A 84 2.49 -2.26 -15.23
N TYR A 85 1.48 -1.78 -14.52
CA TYR A 85 1.40 -1.78 -13.07
C TYR A 85 0.64 -3.01 -12.57
N ASP A 86 1.20 -3.70 -11.58
CA ASP A 86 0.54 -4.81 -10.90
C ASP A 86 0.00 -4.33 -9.54
N SER A 87 -1.23 -4.71 -9.19
CA SER A 87 -1.78 -4.42 -7.86
C SER A 87 -1.04 -5.24 -6.81
N LEU A 88 -0.51 -4.54 -5.81
CA LEU A 88 0.24 -5.17 -4.72
C LEU A 88 -0.65 -5.48 -3.53
N ILE A 89 -1.49 -4.53 -3.14
CA ILE A 89 -2.37 -4.61 -1.99
C ILE A 89 -3.56 -3.67 -2.16
N GLU A 90 -4.70 -4.06 -1.62
CA GLU A 90 -5.95 -3.32 -1.62
C GLU A 90 -6.47 -3.26 -0.19
N TYR A 91 -6.84 -2.06 0.24
CA TYR A 91 -7.42 -1.78 1.55
C TYR A 91 -8.82 -1.21 1.36
N THR A 92 -9.82 -1.83 1.97
CA THR A 92 -11.18 -1.29 2.02
C THR A 92 -11.32 -0.33 3.19
N VAL A 93 -11.89 0.85 2.94
CA VAL A 93 -12.27 1.82 3.96
C VAL A 93 -13.65 1.42 4.51
N GLN A 94 -13.82 1.41 5.82
CA GLN A 94 -15.09 1.15 6.50
C GLN A 94 -15.72 2.44 7.03
#